data_AF-A0A072USP1-F1
#
_entry.id   AF-A0A072USP1-F1
#
_cell.length_a   1.000
_cell.length_b   1.000
_cell.length_c   1.000
_cell.angle_alpha   90.00
_cell.angle_beta   90.00
_cell.angle_gamma   90.00
#
_symmetry.space_group_name_H-M   'P 1'
#
loop_
_entity.id
_entity.type
_entity.pdbx_description
1 polymer ?
#
loop_
_entity_poly.entity_id
_entity_poly.type
_entity_poly.pdbx_seq_one_letter_code
_entity_poly.pdbx_strand_id
1 'polypeptide(L)'
;MENRDEDVRVGANKYRENQPIGTAAQSQDNDAKDYKEAPSAPLFEHGELSSWSFYRAGIAEFVATFLFLYITVLTVMGVNKSSNKCSSVGVQGIAWAFGGMIFALVYCTAGISGGHINPAVTFGLFLARKLSLTRTLFYIIMQCLGAICGAAVVKGFQPHQYERLGGGANTLNKGYSIGDGLGAEIVGTFVLVYTVFSATDAKRNARDSHVPVSLNKNVNSLIYHPFY
;
A
#
# COMPACT_ATOMS: atom_id res chain seq x y z
N MET A 1 27.27 -60.40 31.72
CA MET A 1 26.57 -59.81 30.57
C MET A 1 26.86 -58.32 30.59
N GLU A 2 27.85 -57.92 29.80
CA GLU A 2 27.86 -56.78 28.86
C GLU A 2 27.36 -55.36 29.29
N ASN A 3 28.36 -54.46 29.43
CA ASN A 3 28.54 -53.11 28.83
C ASN A 3 27.53 -51.94 28.97
N ARG A 4 28.13 -50.81 29.42
CA ARG A 4 28.21 -49.45 28.82
C ARG A 4 27.09 -48.40 28.99
N ASP A 5 27.47 -47.35 29.73
CA ASP A 5 27.61 -45.93 29.38
C ASP A 5 26.41 -45.03 28.99
N GLU A 6 26.58 -43.76 29.38
CA GLU A 6 25.96 -42.50 28.92
C GLU A 6 24.62 -42.08 29.59
N ASP A 7 24.38 -40.84 30.05
CA ASP A 7 25.25 -39.67 30.21
C ASP A 7 24.56 -38.54 31.00
N VAL A 8 25.41 -37.71 31.63
CA VAL A 8 25.26 -36.26 31.94
C VAL A 8 24.34 -35.79 33.08
N ARG A 9 25.02 -35.48 34.20
CA ARG A 9 24.63 -34.53 35.26
C ARG A 9 24.53 -33.08 34.74
N VAL A 10 23.90 -32.22 35.56
CA VAL A 10 24.09 -30.76 35.80
C VAL A 10 22.74 -30.04 35.61
N GLY A 11 22.19 -29.22 36.50
CA GLY A 11 22.58 -28.66 37.78
C GLY A 11 21.48 -27.64 38.13
N ALA A 12 20.97 -27.67 39.36
CA ALA A 12 19.88 -26.80 39.81
C ALA A 12 20.35 -25.34 40.01
N ASN A 13 19.50 -24.37 39.69
CA ASN A 13 19.22 -23.13 40.46
C ASN A 13 18.24 -22.23 39.68
N LYS A 14 17.00 -22.06 40.13
CA LYS A 14 16.54 -21.03 41.09
C LYS A 14 16.45 -19.64 40.46
N TYR A 15 15.30 -19.34 39.84
CA TYR A 15 14.90 -17.95 39.58
C TYR A 15 14.05 -17.44 40.75
N ARG A 16 14.37 -16.23 41.16
CA ARG A 16 13.94 -15.57 42.39
C ARG A 16 12.68 -14.77 42.09
N GLU A 17 11.53 -15.25 42.56
CA GLU A 17 10.31 -14.45 42.73
C GLU A 17 10.60 -13.35 43.75
N ASN A 18 10.24 -12.10 43.43
CA ASN A 18 9.91 -10.94 44.30
C ASN A 18 10.49 -9.63 43.74
N GLN A 19 9.63 -8.71 43.23
CA GLN A 19 9.44 -7.35 43.79
C GLN A 19 8.39 -6.51 43.01
N PRO A 20 7.88 -5.39 43.58
CA PRO A 20 6.44 -5.16 43.75
C PRO A 20 5.84 -4.14 42.76
N ILE A 21 4.50 -4.09 42.75
CA ILE A 21 3.68 -3.07 42.09
C ILE A 21 3.89 -1.72 42.80
N GLY A 22 4.47 -0.73 42.10
CA GLY A 22 4.57 0.64 42.62
C GLY A 22 5.55 1.53 41.85
N THR A 23 5.01 2.44 41.06
CA THR A 23 5.52 3.77 40.65
C THR A 23 6.94 4.17 41.11
N ALA A 24 7.98 3.72 40.40
CA ALA A 24 9.31 4.35 40.38
C ALA A 24 10.22 3.71 39.32
N ALA A 25 9.98 4.00 38.03
CA ALA A 25 10.94 3.70 36.95
C ALA A 25 10.72 4.61 35.73
N GLN A 26 10.51 5.91 35.95
CA GLN A 26 10.89 6.92 34.97
C GLN A 26 12.26 7.43 35.40
N SER A 27 13.33 6.84 34.86
CA SER A 27 14.70 7.40 34.72
C SER A 27 15.74 6.29 34.63
N GLN A 28 15.74 5.51 33.53
CA GLN A 28 16.88 4.76 32.97
C GLN A 28 16.34 3.66 32.07
N ASP A 29 16.00 4.03 30.83
CA ASP A 29 16.03 3.14 29.65
C ASP A 29 15.69 3.98 28.41
N ASN A 30 16.56 4.97 28.12
CA ASN A 30 16.53 5.68 26.84
C ASN A 30 17.46 5.03 25.79
N ASP A 31 18.16 3.94 26.14
CA ASP A 31 19.14 3.25 25.27
C ASP A 31 18.63 1.96 24.60
N ALA A 32 17.32 1.66 24.68
CA ALA A 32 16.70 0.49 24.03
C ALA A 32 15.75 0.84 22.86
N LYS A 33 15.94 2.01 22.23
CA LYS A 33 15.21 2.37 20.99
C LYS A 33 16.18 2.32 19.80
N ASP A 34 16.40 1.13 19.26
CA ASP A 34 17.22 0.92 18.04
C ASP A 34 16.51 1.40 16.75
N TYR A 35 15.46 2.22 16.89
CA TYR A 35 14.69 2.81 15.80
C TYR A 35 14.87 4.33 15.82
N LYS A 36 15.63 4.84 14.86
CA LYS A 36 15.60 6.26 14.51
C LYS A 36 14.49 6.47 13.49
N GLU A 37 13.49 7.26 13.87
CA GLU A 37 12.44 7.69 12.95
C GLU A 37 13.09 8.45 11.78
N ALA A 38 12.67 8.16 10.54
CA ALA A 38 13.17 8.87 9.38
C ALA A 38 12.81 10.36 9.51
N PRO A 39 13.72 11.30 9.16
CA PRO A 39 13.44 12.72 9.22
C PRO A 39 12.22 13.05 8.36
N SER A 40 11.41 14.02 8.80
CA SER A 40 10.25 14.49 8.04
C SER A 40 10.65 14.94 6.65
N ALA A 41 9.90 14.55 5.62
CA ALA A 41 10.21 14.93 4.25
C ALA A 41 10.20 16.46 4.09
N PRO A 42 11.19 17.05 3.39
CA PRO A 42 11.16 18.46 3.04
C PRO A 42 9.96 18.74 2.13
N LEU A 43 9.33 19.91 2.28
CA LEU A 43 8.18 20.28 1.46
C LEU A 43 8.55 20.39 -0.03
N PHE A 44 9.73 20.92 -0.31
CA PHE A 44 10.29 21.06 -1.66
C PHE A 44 11.71 20.54 -1.70
N GLU A 45 11.99 19.67 -2.66
CA GLU A 45 13.33 19.15 -2.92
C GLU A 45 13.57 19.13 -4.43
N HIS A 46 14.15 20.22 -4.96
CA HIS A 46 14.36 20.40 -6.40
C HIS A 46 15.26 19.33 -7.02
N GLY A 47 16.11 18.67 -6.22
CA GLY A 47 16.96 17.57 -6.66
C GLY A 47 16.21 16.30 -7.05
N GLU A 48 14.98 16.09 -6.55
CA GLU A 48 14.20 14.90 -6.90
C GLU A 48 13.82 14.86 -8.39
N LEU A 49 13.58 16.02 -9.01
CA LEU A 49 13.17 16.13 -10.41
C LEU A 49 14.26 15.72 -11.41
N SER A 50 15.51 15.66 -10.99
CA SER A 50 16.63 15.20 -11.81
C SER A 50 16.84 13.67 -11.68
N SER A 51 16.23 13.03 -10.68
CA SER A 51 16.46 11.63 -10.39
C SER A 51 15.71 10.71 -11.35
N TRP A 52 16.43 9.77 -11.96
CA TRP A 52 15.82 8.70 -12.76
C TRP A 52 14.84 7.85 -11.97
N SER A 53 15.09 7.63 -10.68
CA SER A 53 14.19 6.87 -9.80
C SER A 53 12.85 7.58 -9.59
N PHE A 54 12.82 8.91 -9.65
CA PHE A 54 11.59 9.69 -9.55
C PHE A 54 10.66 9.43 -10.74
N TYR A 55 11.19 9.50 -11.97
CA TYR A 55 10.41 9.21 -13.18
C TYR A 55 9.98 7.74 -13.25
N ARG A 56 10.86 6.80 -12.87
CA ARG A 56 10.50 5.38 -12.78
C ARG A 56 9.34 5.14 -11.81
N ALA A 57 9.34 5.82 -10.67
CA ALA A 57 8.25 5.74 -9.71
C ALA A 57 6.94 6.33 -10.26
N GLY A 58 6.99 7.46 -10.96
CA GLY A 58 5.81 8.02 -11.63
C GLY A 58 5.25 7.11 -12.73
N ILE A 59 6.12 6.50 -13.54
CA ILE A 59 5.72 5.51 -14.54
C ILE A 59 5.06 4.30 -13.87
N ALA A 60 5.60 3.82 -12.75
CA ALA A 60 5.00 2.73 -12.00
C ALA A 60 3.58 3.07 -11.51
N GLU A 61 3.38 4.27 -10.94
CA GLU A 61 2.05 4.77 -10.53
C GLU A 61 1.07 4.89 -11.71
N PHE A 62 1.54 5.37 -12.86
CA PHE A 62 0.73 5.42 -14.08
C PHE A 62 0.31 4.04 -14.57
N VAL A 63 1.27 3.13 -14.75
CA VAL A 63 1.00 1.77 -15.27
C VAL A 63 0.11 1.00 -14.29
N ALA A 64 0.36 1.10 -12.99
CA ALA A 64 -0.48 0.46 -11.99
C ALA A 64 -1.90 0.99 -12.03
N THR A 65 -2.09 2.31 -12.06
CA THR A 65 -3.43 2.91 -12.12
C THR A 65 -4.14 2.61 -13.45
N PHE A 66 -3.39 2.55 -14.56
CA PHE A 66 -3.90 2.09 -15.86
C PHE A 66 -4.45 0.66 -15.78
N LEU A 67 -3.66 -0.28 -15.27
CA LEU A 67 -4.09 -1.68 -15.14
C LEU A 67 -5.25 -1.82 -14.15
N PHE A 68 -5.23 -1.06 -13.06
CA PHE A 68 -6.29 -1.04 -12.06
C PHE A 68 -7.63 -0.66 -12.71
N LEU A 69 -7.70 0.49 -13.40
CA LEU A 69 -8.94 0.94 -14.04
C LEU A 69 -9.34 0.06 -15.21
N TYR A 70 -8.38 -0.40 -16.03
CA TYR A 70 -8.68 -1.30 -17.14
C TYR A 70 -9.40 -2.58 -16.67
N ILE A 71 -8.84 -3.29 -15.68
CA ILE A 71 -9.41 -4.56 -15.19
C ILE A 71 -10.72 -4.33 -14.44
N THR A 72 -10.79 -3.34 -13.56
CA THR A 72 -11.99 -3.09 -12.74
C THR A 72 -13.16 -2.62 -13.57
N VAL A 73 -12.95 -1.64 -14.47
CA VAL A 73 -14.01 -1.15 -15.37
C VAL A 73 -14.46 -2.27 -16.31
N LEU A 74 -13.54 -3.04 -16.90
CA LEU A 74 -13.92 -4.17 -17.75
C LEU A 74 -14.74 -5.23 -16.99
N THR A 75 -14.42 -5.49 -15.72
CA THR A 75 -15.18 -6.40 -14.85
C THR A 75 -16.59 -5.87 -14.58
N VAL A 76 -16.73 -4.59 -14.22
CA VAL A 76 -18.03 -3.93 -14.03
C VAL A 76 -18.87 -3.99 -15.30
N MET A 77 -18.26 -3.69 -16.44
CA MET A 77 -18.87 -3.77 -17.76
C MET A 77 -19.35 -5.19 -18.09
N GLY A 78 -18.53 -6.22 -17.80
CA GLY A 78 -18.89 -7.62 -17.98
C GLY A 78 -20.11 -8.03 -17.14
N VAL A 79 -20.15 -7.63 -15.87
CA VAL A 79 -21.31 -7.88 -14.99
C VAL A 79 -22.54 -7.11 -15.46
N ASN A 80 -22.39 -5.87 -15.91
CA ASN A 80 -23.50 -5.03 -16.40
C ASN A 80 -24.06 -5.47 -17.75
N LYS A 81 -23.23 -6.09 -18.58
CA LYS A 81 -23.66 -6.66 -19.87
C LYS A 81 -24.41 -7.99 -19.72
N SER A 82 -24.15 -8.75 -18.66
CA SER A 82 -24.81 -10.05 -18.46
C SER A 82 -26.31 -9.90 -18.26
N SER A 83 -27.10 -10.74 -18.94
CA SER A 83 -28.56 -10.79 -18.82
C SER A 83 -29.02 -11.33 -17.45
N ASN A 84 -28.22 -12.20 -16.83
CA ASN A 84 -28.47 -12.72 -15.50
C ASN A 84 -27.24 -12.50 -14.62
N LYS A 85 -27.37 -11.67 -13.58
CA LYS A 85 -26.30 -11.38 -12.64
C LYS A 85 -25.79 -12.62 -11.91
N CYS A 86 -26.65 -13.61 -11.66
CA CYS A 86 -26.29 -14.88 -11.03
C CYS A 86 -25.42 -15.76 -11.94
N SER A 87 -25.40 -15.51 -13.25
CA SER A 87 -24.51 -16.19 -14.21
C SER A 87 -23.20 -15.43 -14.46
N SER A 88 -23.05 -14.25 -13.84
CA SER A 88 -21.82 -13.43 -13.90
C SER A 88 -21.04 -13.57 -12.59
N VAL A 89 -19.86 -12.94 -12.52
CA VAL A 89 -19.11 -12.83 -11.26
C VAL A 89 -19.86 -12.03 -10.18
N GLY A 90 -20.93 -11.32 -10.54
CA GLY A 90 -21.81 -10.60 -9.64
C GLY A 90 -21.14 -9.39 -8.97
N VAL A 91 -21.85 -8.75 -8.04
CA VAL A 91 -21.33 -7.61 -7.27
C VAL A 91 -20.14 -8.04 -6.39
N GLN A 92 -20.17 -9.27 -5.88
CA GLN A 92 -19.05 -9.84 -5.13
C GLN A 92 -17.78 -9.93 -5.96
N GLY A 93 -17.89 -10.34 -7.23
CA GLY A 93 -16.76 -10.39 -8.15
C GLY A 93 -16.21 -9.01 -8.48
N ILE A 94 -17.06 -7.99 -8.58
CA ILE A 94 -16.61 -6.59 -8.71
C ILE A 94 -15.79 -6.20 -7.49
N ALA A 95 -16.29 -6.45 -6.27
CA ALA A 95 -15.55 -6.13 -5.04
C ALA A 95 -14.18 -6.83 -4.98
N TRP A 96 -14.11 -8.10 -5.38
CA TRP A 96 -12.85 -8.84 -5.50
C TRP A 96 -11.91 -8.27 -6.56
N ALA A 97 -12.42 -7.80 -7.70
CA ALA A 97 -11.58 -7.16 -8.72
C ALA A 97 -10.95 -5.87 -8.20
N PHE A 98 -11.71 -5.02 -7.50
CA PHE A 98 -11.17 -3.80 -6.90
C PHE A 98 -10.13 -4.10 -5.82
N GLY A 99 -10.48 -4.90 -4.81
CA GLY A 99 -9.58 -5.22 -3.70
C GLY A 99 -8.36 -6.04 -4.13
N GLY A 100 -8.57 -7.05 -4.97
CA GLY A 100 -7.52 -7.94 -5.48
C GLY A 100 -6.52 -7.22 -6.38
N MET A 101 -6.99 -6.30 -7.24
CA MET A 101 -6.08 -5.50 -8.05
C MET A 101 -5.26 -4.53 -7.21
N ILE A 102 -5.84 -3.87 -6.20
CA ILE A 102 -5.07 -3.03 -5.28
C ILE A 102 -4.01 -3.88 -4.56
N PHE A 103 -4.38 -5.05 -4.01
CA PHE A 103 -3.42 -5.94 -3.37
C PHE A 103 -2.24 -6.31 -4.29
N ALA A 104 -2.54 -6.79 -5.49
CA ALA A 104 -1.52 -7.21 -6.46
C ALA A 104 -0.64 -6.05 -6.91
N LEU A 105 -1.23 -4.91 -7.25
CA LEU A 105 -0.49 -3.75 -7.76
C LEU A 105 0.34 -3.07 -6.68
N VAL A 106 -0.17 -2.94 -5.46
CA VAL A 106 0.61 -2.46 -4.31
C VAL A 106 1.80 -3.39 -4.09
N TYR A 107 1.59 -4.71 -4.09
CA TYR A 107 2.68 -5.67 -3.95
C TYR A 107 3.76 -5.49 -5.02
N CYS A 108 3.37 -5.29 -6.29
CA CYS A 108 4.32 -5.09 -7.38
C CYS A 108 5.03 -3.73 -7.35
N THR A 109 4.38 -2.67 -6.86
CA THR A 109 4.89 -1.29 -6.97
C THR A 109 5.41 -0.70 -5.66
N ALA A 110 5.17 -1.35 -4.52
CA ALA A 110 5.64 -0.90 -3.20
C ALA A 110 7.15 -0.65 -3.17
N GLY A 111 7.95 -1.54 -3.77
CA GLY A 111 9.41 -1.40 -3.84
C GLY A 111 9.92 -0.34 -4.83
N ILE A 112 9.05 0.22 -5.68
CA ILE A 112 9.43 1.17 -6.74
C ILE A 112 8.90 2.57 -6.43
N SER A 113 7.59 2.72 -6.25
CA SER A 113 6.93 4.01 -6.03
C SER A 113 6.42 4.21 -4.60
N GLY A 114 6.30 3.14 -3.82
CA GLY A 114 5.54 3.09 -2.57
C GLY A 114 4.13 2.52 -2.73
N GLY A 115 3.69 2.25 -3.97
CA GLY A 115 2.41 1.59 -4.28
C GLY A 115 1.20 2.38 -3.83
N HIS A 116 1.08 3.63 -4.26
CA HIS A 116 -0.01 4.50 -3.81
C HIS A 116 -1.29 4.26 -4.60
N ILE A 117 -1.20 4.32 -5.94
CA ILE A 117 -2.24 4.02 -6.95
C ILE A 117 -3.52 4.89 -6.81
N ASN A 118 -3.58 5.73 -5.79
CA ASN A 118 -4.74 6.49 -5.37
C ASN A 118 -4.31 7.90 -4.89
N PRO A 119 -4.88 8.98 -5.47
CA PRO A 119 -4.61 10.35 -5.06
C PRO A 119 -4.85 10.63 -3.57
N ALA A 120 -5.90 10.06 -2.97
CA ALA A 120 -6.22 10.24 -1.56
C ALA A 120 -5.17 9.59 -0.63
N VAL A 121 -4.63 8.43 -1.03
CA VAL A 121 -3.54 7.77 -0.30
C VAL A 121 -2.25 8.59 -0.40
N THR A 122 -1.89 9.04 -1.61
CA THR A 122 -0.75 9.94 -1.82
C THR A 122 -0.88 11.21 -0.97
N PHE A 123 -2.06 11.82 -0.97
CA PHE A 123 -2.33 13.04 -0.21
C PHE A 123 -2.29 12.80 1.31
N GLY A 124 -2.83 11.69 1.80
CA GLY A 124 -2.73 11.31 3.20
C GLY A 124 -1.27 11.21 3.66
N LEU A 125 -0.43 10.50 2.90
CA LEU A 125 0.99 10.35 3.21
C LEU A 125 1.76 11.68 3.12
N PHE A 126 1.36 12.57 2.20
CA PHE A 126 1.87 13.94 2.15
C PHE A 126 1.54 14.73 3.44
N LEU A 127 0.30 14.69 3.91
CA LEU A 127 -0.10 15.35 5.16
C LEU A 127 0.64 14.81 6.38
N ALA A 128 0.99 13.51 6.37
CA ALA A 128 1.84 12.89 7.39
C ALA A 128 3.35 13.19 7.21
N ARG A 129 3.73 14.07 6.29
CA ARG A 129 5.12 14.44 5.97
C ARG A 129 6.00 13.25 5.59
N LYS A 130 5.39 12.21 5.00
CA LYS A 130 6.10 11.04 4.45
C LYS A 130 6.48 11.21 2.98
N LEU A 131 5.92 12.22 2.29
CA LEU A 131 6.22 12.58 0.90
C LEU A 131 6.45 14.09 0.74
N SER A 132 7.28 14.47 -0.24
CA SER A 132 7.45 15.85 -0.70
C SER A 132 6.22 16.33 -1.49
N LEU A 133 6.00 17.64 -1.58
CA LEU A 133 4.89 18.21 -2.36
C LEU A 133 5.06 17.92 -3.86
N THR A 134 6.28 18.04 -4.38
CA THR A 134 6.60 17.78 -5.79
C THR A 134 6.24 16.35 -6.19
N ARG A 135 6.64 15.35 -5.39
CA ARG A 135 6.30 13.94 -5.64
C ARG A 135 4.81 13.69 -5.55
N THR A 136 4.14 14.31 -4.59
CA THR A 136 2.68 14.20 -4.40
C THR A 136 1.93 14.66 -5.64
N LEU A 137 2.22 15.85 -6.15
CA LEU A 137 1.57 16.39 -7.34
C LEU A 137 1.87 15.54 -8.59
N PHE A 138 3.13 15.11 -8.74
CA PHE A 138 3.52 14.26 -9.86
C PHE A 138 2.78 12.92 -9.85
N TYR A 139 2.69 12.25 -8.69
CA TYR A 139 1.96 11.00 -8.56
C TYR A 139 0.48 11.17 -8.87
N ILE A 140 -0.17 12.22 -8.35
CA ILE A 140 -1.59 12.49 -8.64
C ILE A 140 -1.82 12.66 -10.14
N ILE A 141 -0.95 13.39 -10.84
CA ILE A 141 -1.05 13.55 -12.30
C ILE A 141 -0.90 12.19 -12.99
N MET A 142 0.12 11.40 -12.64
CA MET A 142 0.35 10.09 -13.25
C MET A 142 -0.79 9.09 -12.97
N GLN A 143 -1.35 9.11 -11.76
CA GLN A 143 -2.52 8.31 -11.36
C GLN A 143 -3.75 8.69 -12.19
N CYS A 144 -4.07 9.98 -12.28
CA CYS A 144 -5.19 10.46 -13.09
C CYS A 144 -5.02 10.12 -14.57
N LEU A 145 -3.83 10.30 -15.14
CA LEU A 145 -3.55 9.93 -16.53
C LEU A 145 -3.68 8.42 -16.75
N GLY A 146 -3.15 7.61 -15.84
CA GLY A 146 -3.28 6.15 -15.89
C GLY A 146 -4.74 5.71 -15.87
N ALA A 147 -5.53 6.28 -14.93
CA ALA A 147 -6.96 6.01 -14.81
C ALA A 147 -7.73 6.34 -16.10
N ILE A 148 -7.48 7.52 -16.69
CA ILE A 148 -8.09 7.95 -17.96
C ILE A 148 -7.72 6.97 -19.07
N CYS A 149 -6.44 6.63 -19.23
CA CYS A 149 -6.00 5.68 -20.25
C CYS A 149 -6.63 4.29 -20.06
N GLY A 150 -6.73 3.79 -18.83
CA GLY A 150 -7.31 2.48 -18.54
C GLY A 150 -8.78 2.41 -18.92
N ALA A 151 -9.56 3.42 -18.52
CA ALA A 151 -10.98 3.53 -18.90
C ALA A 151 -11.16 3.75 -20.41
N ALA A 152 -10.30 4.56 -21.04
CA ALA A 152 -10.35 4.83 -22.48
C ALA A 152 -10.11 3.57 -23.32
N VAL A 153 -9.20 2.68 -22.91
CA VAL A 153 -8.98 1.40 -23.59
C VAL A 153 -10.23 0.52 -23.53
N VAL A 154 -10.91 0.44 -22.38
CA VAL A 154 -12.18 -0.30 -22.26
C VAL A 154 -13.25 0.31 -23.17
N LYS A 155 -13.37 1.65 -23.20
CA LYS A 155 -14.27 2.35 -24.12
C LYS A 155 -13.93 2.04 -25.59
N GLY A 156 -12.64 2.00 -25.95
CA GLY A 156 -12.17 1.68 -27.30
C GLY A 156 -12.58 0.27 -27.77
N PHE A 157 -12.54 -0.72 -26.88
CA PHE A 157 -12.96 -2.09 -27.22
C PHE A 157 -14.48 -2.26 -27.33
N GLN A 158 -15.27 -1.51 -26.55
CA GLN A 158 -16.72 -1.69 -26.46
C GLN A 158 -17.49 -0.36 -26.38
N PRO A 159 -17.39 0.54 -27.39
CA PRO A 159 -17.84 1.93 -27.26
C PRO A 159 -19.33 2.07 -26.96
N HIS A 160 -20.19 1.39 -27.73
CA HIS A 160 -21.64 1.46 -27.53
C HIS A 160 -22.09 0.85 -26.19
N GLN A 161 -21.43 -0.22 -25.75
CA GLN A 161 -21.76 -0.85 -24.47
C GLN A 161 -21.29 0.03 -23.31
N TYR A 162 -20.09 0.60 -23.41
CA TYR A 162 -19.50 1.51 -22.43
C TYR A 162 -20.44 2.68 -22.14
N GLU A 163 -20.91 3.37 -23.17
CA GLU A 163 -21.80 4.52 -23.02
C GLU A 163 -23.17 4.12 -22.45
N ARG A 164 -23.73 2.99 -22.90
CA ARG A 164 -25.04 2.53 -22.43
C ARG A 164 -25.04 2.03 -20.98
N LEU A 165 -23.93 1.45 -20.52
CA LEU A 165 -23.81 0.83 -19.19
C LEU A 165 -23.14 1.76 -18.16
N GLY A 166 -22.94 3.04 -18.49
CA GLY A 166 -22.38 4.05 -17.58
C GLY A 166 -20.86 3.99 -17.40
N GLY A 167 -20.15 3.18 -18.19
CA GLY A 167 -18.69 3.19 -18.27
C GLY A 167 -17.93 2.87 -16.98
N GLY A 168 -18.59 2.24 -16.00
CA GLY A 168 -18.02 2.01 -14.67
C GLY A 168 -17.83 3.28 -13.85
N ALA A 169 -18.50 4.38 -14.19
CA ALA A 169 -18.42 5.63 -13.46
C ALA A 169 -19.15 5.57 -12.10
N ASN A 170 -18.55 6.16 -11.08
CA ASN A 170 -19.18 6.32 -9.78
C ASN A 170 -20.31 7.34 -9.87
N THR A 171 -21.53 6.94 -9.48
CA THR A 171 -22.72 7.80 -9.46
C THR A 171 -23.53 7.52 -8.21
N LEU A 172 -24.29 8.52 -7.76
CA LEU A 172 -25.23 8.34 -6.65
C LEU A 172 -26.38 7.41 -7.09
N ASN A 173 -26.62 6.37 -6.30
CA ASN A 173 -27.76 5.49 -6.52
C ASN A 173 -29.08 6.24 -6.24
N LYS A 174 -30.12 5.88 -6.99
CA LYS A 174 -31.47 6.44 -6.78
C LYS A 174 -31.94 6.18 -5.35
N GLY A 175 -32.47 7.22 -4.71
CA GLY A 175 -32.96 7.14 -3.33
C GLY A 175 -31.95 7.57 -2.26
N TYR A 176 -30.70 7.86 -2.63
CA TYR A 176 -29.71 8.43 -1.72
C TYR A 176 -29.51 9.92 -1.97
N SER A 177 -29.33 10.67 -0.89
CA SER A 177 -28.97 12.09 -0.97
C SER A 177 -27.48 12.26 -1.29
N ILE A 178 -27.10 13.47 -1.71
CA ILE A 178 -25.69 13.84 -1.89
C ILE A 178 -24.93 13.70 -0.56
N GLY A 179 -25.59 14.00 0.57
CA GLY A 179 -25.00 13.85 1.91
C GLY A 179 -24.68 12.39 2.25
N ASP A 180 -25.55 11.45 1.90
CA ASP A 180 -25.32 10.02 2.14
C ASP A 180 -24.11 9.51 1.36
N GLY A 181 -24.02 9.87 0.07
CA GLY A 181 -22.88 9.46 -0.75
C GLY A 181 -21.57 10.10 -0.31
N LEU A 182 -21.58 11.40 0.04
CA LEU A 182 -20.40 12.07 0.57
C LEU A 182 -19.94 11.43 1.89
N GLY A 183 -20.88 11.13 2.80
CA GLY A 183 -20.58 10.46 4.06
C GLY A 183 -19.97 9.08 3.85
N ALA A 184 -20.53 8.29 2.92
CA ALA A 184 -20.00 6.97 2.57
C ALA A 184 -18.57 7.04 2.00
N GLU A 185 -18.29 7.97 1.07
CA GLU A 185 -16.96 8.15 0.48
C GLU A 185 -15.92 8.61 1.51
N ILE A 186 -16.29 9.50 2.44
CA ILE A 186 -15.41 9.95 3.53
C ILE A 186 -15.03 8.76 4.43
N VAL A 187 -16.02 7.99 4.89
CA VAL A 187 -15.77 6.84 5.77
C VAL A 187 -14.97 5.75 5.05
N GLY A 188 -15.30 5.44 3.80
CA GLY A 188 -14.58 4.46 3.00
C GLY A 188 -13.12 4.86 2.75
N THR A 189 -12.89 6.12 2.38
CA THR A 189 -11.53 6.63 2.17
C THR A 189 -10.75 6.70 3.48
N PHE A 190 -11.39 7.06 4.60
CA PHE A 190 -10.76 7.04 5.91
C PHE A 190 -10.25 5.63 6.27
N VAL A 191 -11.08 4.60 6.10
CA VAL A 191 -10.67 3.20 6.37
C VAL A 191 -9.51 2.79 5.48
N LEU A 192 -9.54 3.14 4.19
CA LEU A 192 -8.46 2.87 3.24
C LEU A 192 -7.14 3.52 3.70
N VAL A 193 -7.15 4.82 3.95
CA VAL A 193 -5.96 5.59 4.32
C VAL A 193 -5.44 5.18 5.70
N TYR A 194 -6.33 4.94 6.67
CA TYR A 194 -5.98 4.39 7.98
C TYR A 194 -5.26 3.04 7.86
N THR A 195 -5.74 2.17 6.97
CA THR A 195 -5.11 0.87 6.72
C THR A 195 -3.72 1.03 6.13
N VAL A 196 -3.52 1.98 5.20
CA VAL A 196 -2.18 2.29 4.66
C VAL A 196 -1.24 2.79 5.74
N PHE A 197 -1.69 3.70 6.62
CA PHE A 197 -0.87 4.14 7.75
C PHE A 197 -0.54 3.01 8.72
N SER A 198 -1.50 2.13 9.00
CA SER A 198 -1.29 0.97 9.88
C SER A 198 -0.35 -0.07 9.27
N ALA A 199 -0.35 -0.21 7.94
CA ALA A 199 0.57 -1.08 7.22
C ALA A 199 1.99 -0.51 7.11
N THR A 200 2.13 0.82 7.18
CA THR A 200 3.42 1.53 7.08
C THR A 200 4.05 1.83 8.44
N ASP A 201 3.38 1.54 9.56
CA ASP A 201 3.90 1.78 10.92
C ASP A 201 5.23 1.04 11.16
N ALA A 202 6.27 1.83 11.44
CA ALA A 202 7.64 1.40 11.66
C ALA A 202 7.80 0.43 12.85
N LYS A 203 6.85 0.38 13.79
CA LYS A 203 6.91 -0.57 14.93
C LYS A 203 6.73 -2.04 14.54
N ARG A 204 6.26 -2.35 13.32
CA ARG A 204 6.18 -3.74 12.82
C ARG A 204 7.42 -4.23 12.09
N ASN A 205 8.32 -3.34 11.64
CA ASN A 205 9.59 -3.75 11.03
C ASN A 205 10.54 -4.45 12.00
N ALA A 206 10.36 -4.27 13.30
CA ALA A 206 11.23 -4.85 14.32
C ALA A 206 10.75 -6.24 14.82
N ARG A 207 9.54 -6.69 14.47
CA ARG A 207 8.95 -7.89 15.12
C ARG A 207 8.96 -9.17 14.28
N ASP A 208 9.08 -9.09 12.95
CA ASP A 208 9.03 -10.27 12.08
C ASP A 208 10.23 -10.31 11.12
N SER A 209 11.43 -10.47 11.66
CA SER A 209 12.63 -10.80 10.89
C SER A 209 12.66 -12.29 10.50
N HIS A 210 11.63 -12.79 9.81
CA HIS A 210 11.69 -14.08 9.08
C HIS A 210 10.62 -14.14 7.96
N VAL A 211 10.47 -13.06 7.17
CA VAL A 211 9.90 -13.11 5.81
C VAL A 211 10.63 -12.04 4.99
N PRO A 212 11.13 -12.32 3.76
CA PRO A 212 12.00 -11.40 3.05
C PRO A 212 11.16 -10.32 2.35
N VAL A 213 10.86 -9.24 3.06
CA VAL A 213 10.44 -7.97 2.44
C VAL A 213 11.44 -6.92 2.89
N SER A 214 12.51 -6.79 2.09
CA SER A 214 13.52 -5.76 2.24
C SER A 214 12.90 -4.38 1.97
N LEU A 215 12.38 -3.76 3.02
CA LEU A 215 12.20 -2.32 3.09
C LEU A 215 13.57 -1.65 2.96
N ASN A 216 13.78 -1.08 1.78
CA ASN A 216 14.84 -0.18 1.35
C ASN A 216 15.83 0.27 2.45
N LYS A 217 16.88 -0.53 2.66
CA LYS A 217 18.19 -0.06 3.11
C LYS A 217 19.17 -0.42 1.99
N ASN A 218 19.74 0.60 1.33
CA ASN A 218 20.84 0.52 0.34
C ASN A 218 20.48 0.42 -1.15
N VAL A 219 19.93 1.49 -1.73
CA VAL A 219 20.10 1.77 -3.19
C VAL A 219 21.31 2.68 -3.48
N ASN A 220 22.13 3.04 -2.48
CA ASN A 220 23.29 3.94 -2.66
C ASN A 220 24.67 3.29 -2.44
N SER A 221 24.80 1.96 -2.38
CA SER A 221 26.12 1.32 -2.13
C SER A 221 26.56 0.25 -3.14
N LEU A 222 25.84 -0.01 -4.24
CA LEU A 222 26.16 -1.13 -5.15
C LEU A 222 26.30 -0.76 -6.64
N ILE A 223 26.48 0.52 -6.99
CA ILE A 223 26.79 0.94 -8.38
C ILE A 223 28.12 1.71 -8.45
N TYR A 224 29.08 1.36 -7.60
CA TYR A 224 30.48 1.79 -7.75
C TYR A 224 31.40 0.63 -7.44
N HIS A 225 31.57 -0.29 -8.40
CA HIS A 225 32.80 -1.07 -8.58
C HIS A 225 32.75 -1.82 -9.92
N PRO A 226 33.20 -1.22 -11.04
CA PRO A 226 33.79 -2.00 -12.11
C PRO A 226 35.24 -2.30 -11.72
N PHE A 227 35.52 -3.54 -11.32
CA PHE A 227 36.87 -4.10 -11.40
C PHE A 227 37.19 -4.40 -12.87
N TYR A 228 38.47 -4.24 -13.22
CA TYR A 228 39.12 -4.67 -14.46
C TYR A 228 38.73 -6.09 -14.89
#